data_AF-A0A9K3M524-F1
#
_entry.id   AF-A0A9K3M524-F1
#
_cell.length_a   1.000
_cell.length_b   1.000
_cell.length_c   1.000
_cell.angle_alpha   90.00
_cell.angle_beta   90.00
_cell.angle_gamma   90.00
#
_symmetry.space_group_name_H-M   'P 1'
#
loop_
_entity.id
_entity.type
_entity.pdbx_description
1 polymer ?
#
loop_
_entity_poly.entity_id
_entity_poly.type
_entity_poly.pdbx_seq_one_letter_code
_entity_poly.pdbx_strand_id
1 'polypeptide(L)'
;MASFWDYVSSSALSLTVSGNTGISPFLTLLLLGVVENADPNLLNMGGTMEAILASWYSIAVLSILTLLEVIGKCIPAVDEIIDSVEVFVVPVISIFGTLGTLGVFDLVTNAFGGEENSGEMMIPMDQEGQRMLGDAGSTFLTVWKVILVLWGIGLALLIHFFKMIIRISGLVCCLGCCQPCITVLEITAVCCGVIFAIFIRPIAIAFCVIFLIAAAYTIYVKCSTKKGDEDVPDGNITTTSGNEQPKPSPAASEQPDENPGDAPQDVENPPPELEDNYDHYNSDLESFPPPLAPSSAPSEVMYTGMTPIPPPPASNPNYVADFETPVAIAVPIEEGDKQKSLPEEKTKRKSNARSNSNSSNEKDEKKNNSAIVY
;
A
#
# COMPACT_ATOMS: atom_id res chain seq x y z
N MET A 1 -15.38 13.65 20.29
CA MET A 1 -14.31 12.64 20.50
C MET A 1 -14.46 11.44 19.59
N ALA A 2 -15.67 10.86 19.39
CA ALA A 2 -15.89 9.78 18.44
C ALA A 2 -15.37 10.11 17.02
N SER A 3 -15.74 11.27 16.48
CA SER A 3 -15.29 11.74 15.15
C SER A 3 -13.77 11.84 14.96
N PHE A 4 -13.02 12.11 16.04
CA PHE A 4 -11.55 12.15 15.97
C PHE A 4 -10.96 10.75 15.85
N TRP A 5 -11.48 9.79 16.61
CA TRP A 5 -11.05 8.40 16.55
C TRP A 5 -11.38 7.75 15.20
N ASP A 6 -12.53 8.07 14.63
CA ASP A 6 -12.91 7.62 13.30
C ASP A 6 -11.91 8.14 12.25
N TYR A 7 -11.54 9.42 12.34
CA TYR A 7 -10.54 10.01 11.45
C TYR A 7 -9.15 9.38 11.59
N VAL A 8 -8.68 9.17 12.83
CA VAL A 8 -7.40 8.50 13.09
C VAL A 8 -7.43 7.06 12.58
N SER A 9 -8.53 6.34 12.79
CA SER A 9 -8.70 4.97 12.32
C SER A 9 -8.71 4.90 10.79
N SER A 10 -9.47 5.78 10.11
CA SER A 10 -9.48 5.84 8.64
C SER A 10 -8.11 6.22 8.08
N SER A 11 -7.39 7.14 8.72
CA SER A 11 -6.02 7.51 8.34
C SER A 11 -5.04 6.35 8.49
N ALA A 12 -5.13 5.60 9.61
CA ALA A 12 -4.27 4.45 9.86
C ALA A 12 -4.55 3.30 8.88
N LEU A 13 -5.83 3.02 8.63
CA LEU A 13 -6.26 2.05 7.62
C LEU A 13 -5.75 2.45 6.23
N SER A 14 -5.91 3.73 5.86
CA SER A 14 -5.46 4.28 4.58
C SER A 14 -3.96 4.11 4.35
N LEU A 15 -3.15 4.46 5.35
CA LEU A 15 -1.70 4.27 5.31
C LEU A 15 -1.31 2.78 5.26
N THR A 16 -2.04 1.93 5.96
CA THR A 16 -1.78 0.47 5.97
C THR A 16 -2.10 -0.15 4.61
N VAL A 17 -3.25 0.22 4.03
CA VAL A 17 -3.63 -0.17 2.67
C VAL A 17 -2.58 0.29 1.68
N SER A 18 -2.21 1.57 1.71
CA SER A 18 -1.19 2.13 0.84
C SER A 18 0.15 1.40 0.98
N GLY A 19 0.60 1.10 2.20
CA GLY A 19 1.82 0.31 2.42
C GLY A 19 1.73 -1.11 1.85
N ASN A 20 0.63 -1.82 2.08
CA ASN A 20 0.41 -3.17 1.55
C ASN A 20 0.29 -3.19 0.01
N THR A 21 -0.22 -2.12 -0.61
CA THR A 21 -0.24 -2.01 -2.07
C THR A 21 1.16 -1.98 -2.68
N GLY A 22 2.19 -1.58 -1.93
CA GLY A 22 3.59 -1.67 -2.37
C GLY A 22 4.16 -3.09 -2.39
N ILE A 23 3.51 -4.06 -1.74
CA ILE A 23 3.90 -5.48 -1.77
C ILE A 23 3.09 -6.23 -2.82
N SER A 24 1.77 -6.03 -2.79
CA SER A 24 0.82 -6.71 -3.67
C SER A 24 -0.41 -5.85 -3.89
N PRO A 25 -0.44 -5.04 -4.96
CA PRO A 25 -1.51 -4.08 -5.17
C PRO A 25 -2.85 -4.75 -5.45
N PHE A 26 -2.90 -5.81 -6.27
CA PHE A 26 -4.17 -6.44 -6.64
C PHE A 26 -4.72 -7.28 -5.50
N LEU A 27 -3.87 -8.01 -4.77
CA LEU A 27 -4.28 -8.74 -3.57
C LEU A 27 -4.85 -7.79 -2.51
N THR A 28 -4.21 -6.64 -2.28
CA THR A 28 -4.69 -5.65 -1.30
C THR A 28 -6.07 -5.11 -1.69
N LEU A 29 -6.26 -4.75 -2.97
CA LEU A 29 -7.57 -4.30 -3.46
C LEU A 29 -8.63 -5.41 -3.40
N LEU A 30 -8.27 -6.65 -3.74
CA LEU A 30 -9.18 -7.80 -3.64
C LEU A 30 -9.64 -8.01 -2.21
N LEU A 31 -8.73 -7.98 -1.23
CA LEU A 31 -9.06 -8.13 0.19
C LEU A 31 -9.98 -7.00 0.67
N LEU A 32 -9.74 -5.76 0.24
CA LEU A 32 -10.63 -4.65 0.55
C LEU A 32 -12.03 -4.83 -0.06
N GLY A 33 -12.11 -5.23 -1.34
CA GLY A 33 -13.39 -5.48 -2.00
C GLY A 33 -14.17 -6.63 -1.36
N VAL A 34 -13.49 -7.70 -0.96
CA VAL A 34 -14.12 -8.84 -0.25
C VAL A 34 -14.62 -8.43 1.12
N VAL A 35 -13.84 -7.65 1.89
CA VAL A 35 -14.28 -7.17 3.21
C VAL A 35 -15.46 -6.22 3.07
N GLU A 36 -15.43 -5.29 2.13
CA GLU A 36 -16.53 -4.34 1.93
C GLU A 36 -17.82 -5.05 1.51
N ASN A 37 -17.71 -6.05 0.64
CA ASN A 37 -18.84 -6.87 0.25
C ASN A 37 -19.37 -7.76 1.40
N ALA A 38 -18.53 -8.08 2.40
CA ALA A 38 -18.93 -8.87 3.56
C ALA A 38 -19.61 -8.01 4.65
N ASP A 39 -19.08 -6.83 4.94
CA ASP A 39 -19.67 -5.86 5.87
C ASP A 39 -19.28 -4.42 5.50
N PRO A 40 -20.19 -3.64 4.87
CA PRO A 40 -19.91 -2.27 4.42
C PRO A 40 -19.65 -1.29 5.58
N ASN A 41 -20.00 -1.65 6.82
CA ASN A 41 -19.75 -0.80 7.97
C ASN A 41 -18.26 -0.82 8.41
N LEU A 42 -17.46 -1.76 7.88
CA LEU A 42 -16.08 -1.99 8.32
C LEU A 42 -15.04 -1.09 7.64
N LEU A 43 -15.27 -0.52 6.45
CA LEU A 43 -14.29 0.37 5.82
C LEU A 43 -14.77 1.82 5.73
N ASN A 44 -16.07 2.08 5.90
CA ASN A 44 -16.67 3.43 5.80
C ASN A 44 -16.13 4.17 4.56
N MET A 45 -16.18 3.49 3.41
CA MET A 45 -15.76 4.07 2.13
C MET A 45 -16.83 5.02 1.60
N GLY A 46 -16.44 5.93 0.71
CA GLY A 46 -17.41 6.78 -0.01
C GLY A 46 -18.29 5.92 -0.92
N GLY A 47 -19.59 6.26 -1.03
CA GLY A 47 -20.58 5.40 -1.69
C GLY A 47 -20.24 5.04 -3.14
N THR A 48 -19.57 5.91 -3.89
CA THR A 48 -19.11 5.60 -5.26
C THR A 48 -18.02 4.52 -5.27
N MET A 49 -17.06 4.60 -4.35
CA MET A 49 -15.95 3.66 -4.29
C MET A 49 -16.38 2.32 -3.70
N GLU A 50 -17.25 2.35 -2.70
CA GLU A 50 -17.95 1.18 -2.17
C GLU A 50 -18.67 0.44 -3.31
N ALA A 51 -19.51 1.13 -4.09
CA ALA A 51 -20.23 0.52 -5.19
C ALA A 51 -19.31 -0.11 -6.26
N ILE A 52 -18.19 0.54 -6.58
CA ILE A 52 -17.24 0.02 -7.58
C ILE A 52 -16.48 -1.19 -7.03
N LEU A 53 -15.92 -1.11 -5.82
CA LEU A 53 -15.09 -2.17 -5.24
C LEU A 53 -15.91 -3.37 -4.77
N ALA A 54 -17.09 -3.15 -4.19
CA ALA A 54 -17.97 -4.22 -3.71
C ALA A 54 -18.75 -4.91 -4.85
N SER A 55 -18.69 -4.39 -6.08
CA SER A 55 -19.35 -5.04 -7.21
C SER A 55 -18.75 -6.43 -7.49
N TRP A 56 -19.61 -7.43 -7.67
CA TRP A 56 -19.19 -8.80 -7.98
C TRP A 56 -18.27 -8.89 -9.21
N TYR A 57 -18.48 -8.03 -10.20
CA TYR A 57 -17.64 -7.93 -11.39
C TYR A 57 -16.22 -7.43 -11.04
N SER A 58 -16.12 -6.39 -10.19
CA SER A 58 -14.82 -5.89 -9.73
C SER A 58 -14.06 -6.96 -8.94
N ILE A 59 -14.73 -7.64 -8.01
CA ILE A 59 -14.12 -8.74 -7.23
C ILE A 59 -13.62 -9.86 -8.15
N ALA A 60 -14.40 -10.26 -9.16
CA ALA A 60 -13.99 -11.29 -10.11
C ALA A 60 -12.75 -10.86 -10.91
N VAL A 61 -12.72 -9.62 -11.43
CA VAL A 61 -11.58 -9.08 -12.17
C VAL A 61 -10.34 -8.96 -11.27
N LEU A 62 -10.49 -8.42 -10.06
CA LEU A 62 -9.42 -8.32 -9.08
C LEU A 62 -8.88 -9.69 -8.66
N SER A 63 -9.75 -10.71 -8.56
CA SER A 63 -9.34 -12.08 -8.27
C SER A 63 -8.47 -12.66 -9.38
N ILE A 64 -8.83 -12.45 -10.65
CA ILE A 64 -8.02 -12.86 -11.80
C ILE A 64 -6.69 -12.11 -11.81
N LEU A 65 -6.69 -10.78 -11.63
CA LEU A 65 -5.46 -9.99 -11.58
C LEU A 65 -4.55 -10.42 -10.43
N THR A 66 -5.10 -10.73 -9.27
CA THR A 66 -4.36 -11.27 -8.12
C THR A 66 -3.74 -12.63 -8.44
N LEU A 67 -4.48 -13.52 -9.11
CA LEU A 67 -3.94 -14.81 -9.53
C LEU A 67 -2.79 -14.63 -10.53
N LEU A 68 -2.94 -13.73 -11.52
CA LEU A 68 -1.88 -13.41 -12.48
C LEU A 68 -0.66 -12.79 -11.77
N GLU A 69 -0.88 -11.95 -10.77
CA GLU A 69 0.19 -11.37 -9.95
C GLU A 69 0.97 -12.46 -9.20
N VAL A 70 0.27 -13.40 -8.55
CA VAL A 70 0.89 -14.51 -7.81
C VAL A 70 1.63 -15.46 -8.75
N ILE A 71 1.04 -15.82 -9.90
CA ILE A 71 1.67 -16.70 -10.89
C ILE A 71 2.92 -16.03 -11.46
N GLY A 72 2.82 -14.74 -11.79
CA GLY A 72 3.93 -13.98 -12.35
C GLY A 72 5.12 -13.88 -11.41
N LYS A 73 4.87 -13.73 -10.10
CA LYS A 73 5.91 -13.74 -9.06
C LYS A 73 6.64 -15.08 -8.91
N CYS A 74 6.02 -16.18 -9.35
CA CYS A 74 6.62 -17.51 -9.32
C CYS A 74 7.58 -17.78 -10.49
N ILE A 75 7.59 -16.95 -11.55
CA ILE A 75 8.41 -17.16 -12.74
C ILE A 75 9.44 -16.03 -12.85
N PRO A 76 10.75 -16.29 -12.64
CA PRO A 76 11.77 -15.23 -12.56
C PRO A 76 11.79 -14.26 -13.76
N ALA A 77 11.58 -14.76 -14.98
CA ALA A 77 11.57 -13.92 -16.19
C ALA A 77 10.32 -13.02 -16.29
N VAL A 78 9.18 -13.48 -15.76
CA VAL A 78 7.94 -12.71 -15.74
C VAL A 78 7.95 -11.74 -14.56
N ASP A 79 8.60 -12.12 -13.46
CA ASP A 79 8.73 -11.32 -12.24
C ASP A 79 9.40 -9.97 -12.50
N GLU A 80 10.47 -9.94 -13.32
CA GLU A 80 11.14 -8.68 -13.68
C GLU A 80 10.23 -7.73 -14.49
N ILE A 81 9.44 -8.29 -15.42
CA ILE A 81 8.46 -7.52 -16.20
C ILE A 81 7.36 -6.98 -15.27
N ILE A 82 6.84 -7.84 -14.39
CA ILE A 82 5.78 -7.45 -13.45
C ILE A 82 6.28 -6.39 -12.49
N ASP A 83 7.48 -6.53 -11.91
CA ASP A 83 8.07 -5.53 -11.04
C ASP A 83 8.22 -4.19 -11.78
N SER A 84 8.59 -4.20 -13.07
CA SER A 84 8.66 -2.97 -13.88
C SER A 84 7.30 -2.29 -14.06
N VAL A 85 6.24 -3.06 -14.28
CA VAL A 85 4.86 -2.56 -14.40
C VAL A 85 4.34 -2.09 -13.04
N GLU A 86 4.68 -2.80 -11.97
CA GLU A 86 4.27 -2.54 -10.60
C GLU A 86 4.81 -1.20 -10.11
N VAL A 87 6.01 -0.79 -10.52
CA VAL A 87 6.55 0.57 -10.25
C VAL A 87 5.61 1.69 -10.74
N PHE A 88 4.88 1.47 -11.84
CA PHE A 88 3.90 2.44 -12.36
C PHE A 88 2.52 2.26 -11.74
N VAL A 89 2.10 1.02 -11.51
CA VAL A 89 0.76 0.68 -11.03
C VAL A 89 0.60 1.00 -9.53
N VAL A 90 1.64 0.80 -8.72
CA VAL A 90 1.61 1.00 -7.26
C VAL A 90 1.27 2.44 -6.86
N PRO A 91 1.90 3.50 -7.41
CA PRO A 91 1.53 4.87 -7.09
C PRO A 91 0.08 5.19 -7.42
N VAL A 92 -0.40 4.71 -8.57
CA VAL A 92 -1.78 4.95 -9.03
C VAL A 92 -2.76 4.28 -8.08
N ILE A 93 -2.59 2.98 -7.80
CA ILE A 93 -3.46 2.23 -6.89
C ILE A 93 -3.39 2.78 -5.46
N SER A 94 -2.21 3.18 -4.99
CA SER A 94 -2.04 3.80 -3.68
C SER A 94 -2.82 5.12 -3.56
N ILE A 95 -2.81 5.96 -4.61
CA ILE A 95 -3.64 7.17 -4.66
C ILE A 95 -5.12 6.80 -4.57
N PHE A 96 -5.59 5.87 -5.41
CA PHE A 96 -6.99 5.44 -5.39
C PHE A 96 -7.41 4.87 -4.03
N GLY A 97 -6.61 3.97 -3.45
CA GLY A 97 -6.87 3.38 -2.14
C GLY A 97 -6.89 4.41 -1.03
N THR A 98 -5.97 5.37 -1.05
CA THR A 98 -5.90 6.45 -0.05
C THR A 98 -7.07 7.41 -0.18
N LEU A 99 -7.42 7.82 -1.40
CA LEU A 99 -8.57 8.69 -1.66
C LEU A 99 -9.90 8.02 -1.31
N GLY A 100 -10.01 6.71 -1.57
CA GLY A 100 -11.18 5.89 -1.21
C GLY A 100 -11.42 5.79 0.28
N THR A 101 -10.37 5.44 1.02
CA THR A 101 -10.43 5.30 2.48
C THR A 101 -10.60 6.62 3.23
N LEU A 102 -10.18 7.75 2.63
CA LEU A 102 -10.37 9.08 3.20
C LEU A 102 -11.65 9.79 2.74
N GLY A 103 -12.46 9.15 1.89
CA GLY A 103 -13.70 9.72 1.33
C GLY A 103 -13.48 11.01 0.54
N VAL A 104 -12.32 11.19 -0.09
CA VAL A 104 -11.96 12.42 -0.81
C VAL A 104 -12.60 12.45 -2.21
N PHE A 105 -13.02 11.30 -2.73
CA PHE A 105 -13.63 11.20 -4.05
C PHE A 105 -14.89 12.06 -4.20
N ASP A 106 -15.74 12.15 -3.17
CA ASP A 106 -16.95 12.96 -3.26
C ASP A 106 -16.64 14.46 -3.38
N LEU A 107 -15.55 14.93 -2.76
CA LEU A 107 -15.08 16.32 -2.88
C LEU A 107 -14.59 16.63 -4.29
N VAL A 108 -13.86 15.69 -4.91
CA VAL A 108 -13.36 15.82 -6.28
C VAL A 108 -14.53 15.77 -7.26
N THR A 109 -15.44 14.80 -7.13
CA THR A 109 -16.61 14.68 -7.99
C THR A 109 -17.51 15.91 -7.90
N ASN A 110 -17.68 16.50 -6.71
CA ASN A 110 -18.44 17.74 -6.55
C ASN A 110 -17.69 18.98 -7.11
N ALA A 111 -16.35 18.96 -7.15
CA ALA A 111 -15.56 20.06 -7.71
C ALA A 111 -15.47 20.02 -9.24
N PHE A 112 -15.46 18.82 -9.84
CA PHE A 112 -15.39 18.62 -11.30
C PHE A 112 -16.75 18.41 -11.97
N GLY A 113 -17.73 17.91 -11.21
CA GLY A 113 -19.13 17.77 -11.62
C GLY A 113 -19.83 19.11 -11.57
N GLY A 114 -19.52 19.95 -12.56
CA GLY A 114 -20.08 21.29 -12.73
C GLY A 114 -21.58 21.36 -12.45
N GLU A 115 -21.92 22.44 -11.76
CA GLU A 115 -23.19 22.96 -11.28
C GLU A 115 -24.29 23.15 -12.36
N GLU A 116 -24.46 22.23 -13.31
CA GLU A 116 -25.30 22.45 -14.49
C GLU A 116 -26.69 21.79 -14.49
N ASN A 117 -27.11 21.10 -13.42
CA ASN A 117 -28.52 20.69 -13.32
C ASN A 117 -29.06 20.81 -11.90
N SER A 118 -29.46 22.04 -11.56
CA SER A 118 -30.42 22.39 -10.52
C SER A 118 -31.81 21.82 -10.83
N GLY A 119 -31.92 20.50 -10.83
CA GLY A 119 -33.13 19.82 -10.41
C GLY A 119 -33.09 19.78 -8.88
N GLU A 120 -33.91 20.62 -8.26
CA GLU A 120 -34.10 20.84 -6.82
C GLU A 120 -34.30 19.53 -6.04
N MET A 121 -33.24 18.74 -5.86
CA MET A 121 -33.24 17.59 -4.98
C MET A 121 -33.10 18.13 -3.56
N MET A 122 -34.22 18.13 -2.86
CA MET A 122 -34.37 18.49 -1.45
C MET A 122 -33.40 17.65 -0.61
N ILE A 123 -32.18 18.15 -0.40
CA ILE A 123 -31.25 17.60 0.58
C ILE A 123 -31.82 17.96 1.95
N PRO A 124 -32.13 16.97 2.83
CA PRO A 124 -32.71 17.22 4.13
C PRO A 124 -31.85 18.21 4.93
N MET A 125 -32.52 19.27 5.36
CA MET A 125 -31.99 20.55 5.84
C MET A 125 -31.56 20.47 7.32
N ASP A 126 -30.72 19.49 7.64
CA ASP A 126 -30.36 19.18 9.03
C ASP A 126 -28.87 19.45 9.34
N GLN A 127 -28.09 19.91 8.35
CA GLN A 127 -26.63 20.04 8.42
C GLN A 127 -26.12 21.50 8.35
N GLU A 128 -26.91 22.49 8.76
CA GLU A 128 -26.52 23.92 8.72
C GLU A 128 -25.82 24.44 9.99
N GLY A 129 -25.87 23.71 11.11
CA GLY A 129 -25.37 24.20 12.40
C GLY A 129 -23.85 24.22 12.62
N GLN A 130 -23.02 23.69 11.70
CA GLN A 130 -21.57 23.52 11.91
C GLN A 130 -20.67 24.42 11.04
N ARG A 131 -21.22 25.29 10.20
CA ARG A 131 -20.46 25.93 9.11
C ARG A 131 -19.53 27.10 9.50
N MET A 132 -19.67 27.72 10.68
CA MET A 132 -18.92 28.97 10.97
C MET A 132 -17.65 28.82 11.83
N LEU A 133 -17.44 27.68 12.52
CA LEU A 133 -16.12 27.31 13.05
C LEU A 133 -15.39 26.28 12.17
N GLY A 134 -16.06 25.81 11.12
CA GLY A 134 -15.65 24.68 10.28
C GLY A 134 -14.72 25.01 9.12
N ASP A 135 -14.54 26.28 8.75
CA ASP A 135 -13.83 26.65 7.50
C ASP A 135 -12.29 26.61 7.63
N ALA A 136 -11.77 26.97 8.80
CA ALA A 136 -10.35 26.78 9.10
C ALA A 136 -10.01 25.28 9.31
N GLY A 137 -10.95 24.53 9.89
CA GLY A 137 -10.82 23.09 10.10
C GLY A 137 -10.90 22.29 8.80
N SER A 138 -11.79 22.66 7.88
CA SER A 138 -11.96 21.99 6.58
C SER A 138 -10.71 22.12 5.70
N THR A 139 -10.11 23.32 5.66
CA THR A 139 -8.86 23.56 4.92
C THR A 139 -7.71 22.77 5.52
N PHE A 140 -7.55 22.79 6.85
CA PHE A 140 -6.51 22.01 7.53
C PHE A 140 -6.67 20.50 7.29
N LEU A 141 -7.88 19.97 7.41
CA LEU A 141 -8.15 18.55 7.14
C LEU A 141 -7.84 18.18 5.69
N THR A 142 -8.18 19.04 4.74
CA THR A 142 -7.88 18.81 3.32
C THR A 142 -6.38 18.76 3.08
N VAL A 143 -5.63 19.73 3.61
CA VAL A 143 -4.16 19.74 3.54
C VAL A 143 -3.58 18.49 4.18
N TRP A 144 -4.08 18.08 5.35
CA TRP A 144 -3.63 16.87 6.02
C TRP A 144 -3.91 15.61 5.19
N LYS A 145 -5.09 15.50 4.58
CA LYS A 145 -5.42 14.38 3.68
C LYS A 145 -4.46 14.31 2.49
N VAL A 146 -4.12 15.45 1.89
CA VAL A 146 -3.12 15.50 0.80
C VAL A 146 -1.75 15.04 1.29
N ILE A 147 -1.32 15.48 2.49
CA ILE A 147 -0.07 15.01 3.11
C ILE A 147 -0.10 13.49 3.33
N LEU A 148 -1.22 12.93 3.80
CA LEU A 148 -1.38 11.49 3.97
C LEU A 148 -1.33 10.73 2.64
N VAL A 149 -1.93 11.27 1.57
CA VAL A 149 -1.81 10.70 0.21
C VAL A 149 -0.35 10.66 -0.23
N LEU A 150 0.37 11.79 -0.11
CA LEU A 150 1.78 11.86 -0.48
C LEU A 150 2.65 10.91 0.35
N TRP A 151 2.38 10.82 1.65
CA TRP A 151 3.06 9.91 2.56
C TRP A 151 2.77 8.44 2.21
N GLY A 152 1.51 8.13 1.87
CA GLY A 152 1.10 6.82 1.38
C GLY A 152 1.87 6.42 0.12
N ILE A 153 1.87 7.27 -0.91
CA ILE A 153 2.64 7.01 -2.15
C ILE A 153 4.12 6.75 -1.82
N GLY A 154 4.71 7.58 -0.95
CA GLY A 154 6.09 7.42 -0.50
C GLY A 154 6.33 6.07 0.21
N LEU A 155 5.45 5.67 1.12
CA LEU A 155 5.52 4.38 1.82
C LEU A 155 5.34 3.19 0.86
N ALA A 156 4.38 3.27 -0.05
CA ALA A 156 4.12 2.23 -1.04
C ALA A 156 5.35 2.02 -1.94
N LEU A 157 5.94 3.09 -2.45
CA LEU A 157 7.18 3.04 -3.22
C LEU A 157 8.36 2.52 -2.41
N LEU A 158 8.52 2.97 -1.16
CA LEU A 158 9.59 2.52 -0.27
C LEU A 158 9.51 1.01 -0.01
N ILE A 159 8.33 0.52 0.30
CA ILE A 159 8.08 -0.91 0.53
C ILE A 159 8.30 -1.70 -0.76
N HIS A 160 7.86 -1.18 -1.90
CA HIS A 160 8.09 -1.80 -3.20
C HIS A 160 9.59 -1.92 -3.53
N PHE A 161 10.39 -0.86 -3.31
CA PHE A 161 11.84 -0.94 -3.49
C PHE A 161 12.49 -1.90 -2.51
N PHE A 162 12.03 -1.94 -1.26
CA PHE A 162 12.51 -2.90 -0.28
C PHE A 162 12.20 -4.35 -0.69
N LYS A 163 11.01 -4.61 -1.24
CA LYS A 163 10.62 -5.89 -1.85
C LYS A 163 11.61 -6.28 -2.94
N MET A 164 11.90 -5.39 -3.89
CA MET A 164 12.86 -5.65 -4.96
C MET A 164 14.26 -5.98 -4.41
N ILE A 165 14.73 -5.27 -3.38
CA ILE A 165 16.04 -5.54 -2.75
C ILE A 165 16.06 -6.92 -2.08
N ILE A 166 14.99 -7.31 -1.37
CA ILE A 166 14.89 -8.64 -0.75
C ILE A 166 14.95 -9.72 -1.84
N ARG A 167 14.26 -9.53 -2.96
CA ARG A 167 14.25 -10.49 -4.06
C ARG A 167 15.62 -10.63 -4.72
N ILE A 168 16.28 -9.52 -5.02
CA ILE A 168 17.66 -9.51 -5.55
C ILE A 168 18.61 -10.22 -4.56
N SER A 169 18.46 -9.95 -3.26
CA SER A 169 19.28 -10.58 -2.22
C SER A 169 19.04 -12.09 -2.11
N GLY A 170 17.78 -12.53 -2.25
CA GLY A 170 17.40 -13.94 -2.24
C GLY A 170 17.94 -14.71 -3.45
N LEU A 171 17.97 -14.06 -4.63
CA LEU A 171 18.52 -14.64 -5.85
C LEU A 171 20.03 -14.88 -5.70
N VAL A 172 20.76 -13.89 -5.17
CA VAL A 172 22.20 -13.99 -4.92
C VAL A 172 22.54 -15.02 -3.85
N CYS A 173 21.73 -15.12 -2.79
CA CYS A 173 22.06 -15.98 -1.64
C CYS A 173 21.77 -17.47 -1.89
N CYS A 174 20.72 -17.81 -2.64
CA CYS A 174 20.18 -19.17 -2.65
C CYS A 174 19.93 -19.77 -4.05
N LEU A 175 20.54 -19.22 -5.12
CA LEU A 175 20.42 -19.75 -6.48
C LEU A 175 18.95 -20.00 -6.92
N GLY A 176 18.01 -19.20 -6.39
CA GLY A 176 16.58 -19.27 -6.72
C GLY A 176 15.71 -20.22 -5.89
N CYS A 177 16.26 -21.06 -4.98
CA CYS A 177 15.42 -22.01 -4.24
C CYS A 177 14.52 -21.36 -3.17
N CYS A 178 14.87 -20.16 -2.70
CA CYS A 178 14.10 -19.43 -1.68
C CYS A 178 12.98 -18.53 -2.25
N GLN A 179 12.91 -18.34 -3.57
CA GLN A 179 11.92 -17.46 -4.20
C GLN A 179 10.47 -17.79 -3.82
N PRO A 180 9.99 -19.05 -3.89
CA PRO A 180 8.61 -19.37 -3.50
C PRO A 180 8.36 -19.11 -2.00
N CYS A 181 9.36 -19.32 -1.13
CA CYS A 181 9.23 -19.04 0.30
C CYS A 181 9.04 -17.54 0.55
N ILE A 182 9.78 -16.69 -0.17
CA ILE A 182 9.63 -15.23 -0.09
C ILE A 182 8.23 -14.82 -0.56
N THR A 183 7.74 -15.36 -1.69
CA THR A 183 6.40 -15.06 -2.19
C THR A 183 5.30 -15.46 -1.19
N VAL A 184 5.42 -16.63 -0.54
CA VAL A 184 4.47 -17.06 0.49
C VAL A 184 4.51 -16.12 1.71
N LEU A 185 5.70 -15.68 2.12
CA LEU A 185 5.85 -14.70 3.20
C LEU A 185 5.24 -13.34 2.83
N GLU A 186 5.42 -12.88 1.59
CA GLU A 186 4.82 -11.65 1.07
C GLU A 186 3.28 -11.73 1.12
N ILE A 187 2.69 -12.80 0.56
CA ILE A 187 1.23 -13.01 0.56
C ILE A 187 0.70 -13.09 1.99
N THR A 188 1.37 -13.84 2.86
CA THR A 188 0.96 -13.98 4.26
C THR A 188 1.04 -12.64 4.99
N ALA A 189 2.09 -11.85 4.77
CA ALA A 189 2.25 -10.54 5.37
C ALA A 189 1.15 -9.56 4.92
N VAL A 190 0.80 -9.55 3.62
CA VAL A 190 -0.28 -8.71 3.08
C VAL A 190 -1.63 -9.14 3.65
N CYS A 191 -1.96 -10.44 3.59
CA CYS A 191 -3.22 -10.96 4.13
C CYS A 191 -3.36 -10.65 5.63
N CYS A 192 -2.35 -10.96 6.44
CA CYS A 192 -2.35 -10.67 7.87
C CYS A 192 -2.42 -9.17 8.13
N GLY A 193 -1.63 -8.36 7.42
CA GLY A 193 -1.60 -6.91 7.60
C GLY A 193 -2.95 -6.26 7.33
N VAL A 194 -3.61 -6.61 6.23
CA VAL A 194 -4.93 -6.09 5.86
C VAL A 194 -6.00 -6.57 6.85
N ILE A 195 -6.04 -7.88 7.17
CA ILE A 195 -7.00 -8.44 8.12
C ILE A 195 -6.85 -7.80 9.50
N PHE A 196 -5.61 -7.67 10.02
CA PHE A 196 -5.39 -7.04 11.32
C PHE A 196 -5.75 -5.55 11.32
N ALA A 197 -5.48 -4.82 10.24
CA ALA A 197 -5.86 -3.42 10.11
C ALA A 197 -7.38 -3.23 10.17
N ILE A 198 -8.14 -4.16 9.60
CA ILE A 198 -9.60 -4.11 9.51
C ILE A 198 -10.25 -4.56 10.82
N PHE A 199 -9.92 -5.78 11.29
CA PHE A 199 -10.60 -6.39 12.43
C PHE A 199 -10.18 -5.80 13.78
N ILE A 200 -8.95 -5.29 13.88
CA ILE A 200 -8.42 -4.82 15.16
C ILE A 200 -7.77 -3.44 15.04
N ARG A 201 -8.54 -2.49 14.51
CA ARG A 201 -8.23 -1.05 14.46
C ARG A 201 -7.48 -0.53 15.71
N PRO A 202 -7.94 -0.75 16.96
CA PRO A 202 -7.22 -0.23 18.14
C PRO A 202 -5.85 -0.89 18.36
N ILE A 203 -5.73 -2.19 18.06
CA ILE A 203 -4.46 -2.92 18.19
C ILE A 203 -3.49 -2.52 17.08
N ALA A 204 -3.97 -2.31 15.86
CA ALA A 204 -3.15 -1.81 14.75
C ALA A 204 -2.54 -0.44 15.07
N ILE A 205 -3.34 0.47 15.63
CA ILE A 205 -2.84 1.78 16.09
C ILE A 205 -1.79 1.58 17.20
N ALA A 206 -2.04 0.71 18.17
CA ALA A 206 -1.09 0.44 19.24
C ALA A 206 0.25 -0.12 18.72
N PHE A 207 0.22 -1.09 17.80
CA PHE A 207 1.43 -1.61 17.16
C PHE A 207 2.16 -0.54 16.36
N CYS A 208 1.43 0.27 15.59
CA CYS A 208 2.04 1.38 14.85
C CYS A 208 2.76 2.35 15.79
N VAL A 209 2.13 2.73 16.91
CA VAL A 209 2.76 3.57 17.93
C VAL A 209 4.00 2.91 18.55
N ILE A 210 3.93 1.61 18.87
CA ILE A 210 5.08 0.86 19.39
C ILE A 210 6.23 0.83 18.39
N PHE A 211 5.94 0.58 17.10
CA PHE A 211 6.94 0.59 16.03
C PHE A 211 7.55 1.98 15.83
N LEU A 212 6.75 3.04 15.87
CA LEU A 212 7.26 4.41 15.78
C LEU A 212 8.16 4.76 16.97
N ILE A 213 7.79 4.36 18.19
CA ILE A 213 8.61 4.55 19.39
C ILE A 213 9.93 3.76 19.25
N ALA A 214 9.86 2.50 18.79
CA ALA A 214 11.05 1.68 18.57
C ALA A 214 11.98 2.28 17.50
N ALA A 215 11.43 2.73 16.37
CA ALA A 215 12.19 3.37 15.31
C ALA A 215 12.84 4.69 15.78
N ALA A 216 12.07 5.54 16.47
CA ALA A 216 12.58 6.78 17.06
C ALA A 216 13.69 6.49 18.09
N TYR A 217 13.54 5.43 18.89
CA TYR A 217 14.55 4.99 19.84
C TYR A 217 15.84 4.51 19.13
N THR A 218 15.74 3.73 18.06
CA THR A 218 16.91 3.30 17.26
C THR A 218 17.66 4.49 16.67
N ILE A 219 16.95 5.50 16.13
CA ILE A 219 17.55 6.73 15.62
C ILE A 219 18.23 7.50 16.76
N TYR A 220 17.54 7.65 17.90
CA TYR A 220 18.07 8.34 19.08
C TYR A 220 19.37 7.70 19.60
N VAL A 221 19.42 6.37 19.71
CA VAL A 221 20.62 5.63 20.14
C VAL A 221 21.77 5.86 19.16
N LYS A 222 21.52 5.73 17.85
CA LYS A 222 22.54 5.92 16.81
C LYS A 222 23.07 7.35 16.73
N CYS A 223 22.22 8.35 16.98
CA CYS A 223 22.62 9.76 17.05
C CYS A 223 23.40 10.08 18.34
N SER A 224 23.07 9.41 19.45
CA SER A 224 23.72 9.66 20.74
C SER A 224 25.12 9.04 20.82
N THR A 225 25.34 7.85 20.22
CA THR A 225 26.68 7.24 20.14
C THR A 225 27.67 8.07 19.34
N LYS A 226 27.19 8.86 18.36
CA LYS A 226 28.08 9.67 17.51
C LYS A 226 28.63 10.92 18.20
N LYS A 227 28.04 11.35 19.33
CA LYS A 227 28.49 12.53 20.08
C LYS A 227 29.60 12.25 21.10
N GLY A 228 29.92 10.99 21.37
CA GLY A 228 30.94 10.62 22.37
C GLY A 228 32.37 10.56 21.86
N ASP A 229 32.57 10.48 20.54
CA ASP A 229 33.90 10.26 19.92
C ASP A 229 34.58 11.55 19.43
N GLU A 230 33.93 12.72 19.50
CA GLU A 230 34.51 13.99 19.05
C GLU A 230 35.31 14.74 20.14
N ASP A 231 35.37 14.20 21.36
CA ASP A 231 36.15 14.77 22.48
C ASP A 231 37.46 13.98 22.77
N VAL A 232 38.07 13.35 21.76
CA VAL A 232 39.48 12.93 21.88
C VAL A 232 40.35 14.12 21.47
N PRO A 233 40.99 14.83 22.41
CA PRO A 233 41.89 15.93 22.08
C PRO A 233 43.03 15.39 21.21
N ASP A 234 43.28 16.07 20.09
CA ASP A 234 44.42 15.91 19.19
C ASP A 234 45.74 16.03 19.97
N GLY A 235 46.15 14.93 20.60
CA GLY A 235 47.31 14.84 21.46
C GLY A 235 48.33 13.91 20.83
N ASN A 236 49.24 14.52 20.04
CA ASN A 236 50.55 14.01 19.69
C ASN A 236 50.64 13.02 18.51
N ILE A 237 50.62 13.59 17.29
CA ILE A 237 51.20 12.99 16.09
C ILE A 237 52.69 12.77 16.35
N THR A 238 53.06 11.54 16.75
CA THR A 238 54.45 11.10 16.70
C THR A 238 54.72 10.61 15.29
N THR A 239 55.39 11.48 14.53
CA THR A 239 55.89 11.23 13.18
C THR A 239 56.96 10.13 13.21
N THR A 240 56.57 8.86 13.13
CA THR A 240 57.53 7.79 12.83
C THR A 240 57.68 7.71 11.32
N SER A 241 58.68 8.46 10.83
CA SER A 241 59.26 8.30 9.50
C SER A 241 59.91 6.90 9.42
N GLY A 242 59.14 5.92 8.98
CA GLY A 242 59.56 4.56 8.68
C GLY A 242 59.70 4.38 7.19
N ASN A 243 60.92 4.59 6.71
CA ASN A 243 61.39 4.40 5.34
C ASN A 243 61.29 2.91 4.95
N GLU A 244 60.21 2.49 4.27
CA GLU A 244 60.19 1.20 3.57
C GLU A 244 60.22 1.39 2.05
N GLN A 245 61.34 0.89 1.53
CA GLN A 245 61.89 0.98 0.20
C GLN A 245 61.14 0.02 -0.74
N PRO A 246 60.70 0.46 -1.94
CA PRO A 246 60.13 -0.45 -2.93
C PRO A 246 61.23 -1.31 -3.53
N LYS A 247 61.17 -2.63 -3.27
CA LYS A 247 62.04 -3.64 -3.88
C LYS A 247 61.59 -3.87 -5.34
N PRO A 248 62.42 -3.58 -6.36
CA PRO A 248 62.11 -3.91 -7.74
C PRO A 248 62.33 -5.42 -7.96
N SER A 249 61.30 -6.12 -8.45
CA SER A 249 61.43 -7.50 -8.90
C SER A 249 61.88 -7.49 -10.37
N PRO A 250 62.96 -8.18 -10.75
CA PRO A 250 63.55 -8.11 -12.07
C PRO A 250 62.87 -9.07 -13.06
N ALA A 251 62.77 -8.60 -14.30
CA ALA A 251 62.64 -9.44 -15.47
C ALA A 251 63.90 -10.30 -15.64
N ALA A 252 63.73 -11.59 -15.94
CA ALA A 252 64.75 -12.43 -16.55
C ALA A 252 64.10 -13.53 -17.40
N SER A 253 64.38 -13.44 -18.69
CA SER A 253 64.25 -14.43 -19.75
C SER A 253 65.06 -15.70 -19.47
N GLU A 254 64.63 -16.86 -20.00
CA GLU A 254 65.37 -17.72 -20.97
C GLU A 254 64.72 -19.12 -21.10
N GLN A 255 64.60 -19.60 -22.35
CA GLN A 255 64.31 -20.99 -22.80
C GLN A 255 65.56 -21.90 -22.59
N PRO A 256 65.75 -23.12 -23.18
CA PRO A 256 64.91 -24.21 -23.73
C PRO A 256 65.35 -25.62 -23.19
N ASP A 257 64.95 -26.71 -23.88
CA ASP A 257 65.43 -28.13 -23.88
C ASP A 257 64.54 -29.16 -23.15
N GLU A 258 63.71 -29.92 -23.88
CA GLU A 258 63.99 -31.20 -24.58
C GLU A 258 64.17 -32.41 -23.64
N ASN A 259 63.20 -33.36 -23.65
CA ASN A 259 63.47 -34.79 -23.91
C ASN A 259 62.18 -35.59 -24.20
N PRO A 260 62.24 -36.70 -24.99
CA PRO A 260 61.13 -37.34 -25.71
C PRO A 260 60.68 -38.70 -25.12
N GLY A 261 59.65 -39.27 -25.74
CA GLY A 261 59.19 -40.66 -25.58
C GLY A 261 57.99 -40.77 -24.64
N ASP A 262 56.85 -41.39 -24.96
CA ASP A 262 56.48 -42.31 -26.02
C ASP A 262 54.97 -42.22 -26.27
N ALA A 263 54.56 -42.51 -27.50
CA ALA A 263 53.17 -42.74 -27.88
C ALA A 263 52.61 -44.03 -27.20
N PRO A 264 51.28 -44.22 -27.11
CA PRO A 264 50.53 -44.63 -28.29
C PRO A 264 49.30 -43.76 -28.58
N GLN A 265 48.99 -43.75 -29.86
CA GLN A 265 47.79 -43.21 -30.47
C GLN A 265 46.54 -43.83 -29.85
N ASP A 266 45.60 -43.01 -29.43
CA ASP A 266 44.19 -43.37 -29.52
C ASP A 266 43.41 -42.19 -30.11
N VAL A 267 42.69 -42.55 -31.16
CA VAL A 267 41.84 -41.74 -32.00
C VAL A 267 40.53 -41.54 -31.25
N GLU A 268 40.24 -40.32 -30.79
CA GLU A 268 38.87 -39.95 -30.46
C GLU A 268 38.59 -38.53 -30.97
N ASN A 269 37.62 -38.46 -31.87
CA ASN A 269 37.26 -37.32 -32.68
C ASN A 269 36.92 -36.09 -31.83
N PRO A 270 37.28 -34.86 -32.26
CA PRO A 270 36.69 -33.66 -31.69
C PRO A 270 35.19 -33.62 -32.03
N PRO A 271 34.33 -33.19 -31.09
CA PRO A 271 32.92 -32.94 -31.38
C PRO A 271 32.81 -31.80 -32.41
N PRO A 272 31.79 -31.84 -33.30
CA PRO A 272 31.64 -30.84 -34.35
C PRO A 272 31.44 -29.45 -33.73
N GLU A 273 32.30 -28.51 -34.15
CA GLU A 273 32.07 -27.08 -33.99
C GLU A 273 30.73 -26.73 -34.65
N LEU A 274 29.77 -26.30 -33.84
CA LEU A 274 28.60 -25.57 -34.31
C LEU A 274 29.09 -24.16 -34.68
N GLU A 275 29.45 -23.98 -35.95
CA GLU A 275 29.53 -22.66 -36.57
C GLU A 275 28.13 -22.04 -36.56
N ASP A 276 27.83 -21.26 -35.52
CA ASP A 276 26.69 -20.34 -35.53
C ASP A 276 27.00 -19.19 -36.50
N ASN A 277 26.60 -19.44 -37.74
CA ASN A 277 26.47 -18.49 -38.83
C ASN A 277 25.49 -17.36 -38.44
N TYR A 278 26.03 -16.27 -37.89
CA TYR A 278 25.31 -15.04 -37.56
C TYR A 278 25.62 -13.92 -38.57
N ASP A 279 25.52 -14.18 -39.87
CA ASP A 279 25.70 -13.17 -40.91
C ASP A 279 24.60 -13.22 -41.99
N HIS A 280 23.36 -12.87 -41.65
CA HIS A 280 22.43 -12.18 -42.57
C HIS A 280 21.07 -11.92 -41.90
N TYR A 281 20.90 -10.74 -41.31
CA TYR A 281 19.60 -10.07 -41.36
C TYR A 281 19.80 -8.75 -42.10
N ASN A 282 19.45 -8.80 -43.38
CA ASN A 282 19.31 -7.65 -44.26
C ASN A 282 18.39 -6.62 -43.60
N SER A 283 18.97 -5.46 -43.34
CA SER A 283 18.59 -4.13 -43.81
C SER A 283 17.47 -4.04 -44.87
N ASP A 284 16.26 -4.51 -44.58
CA ASP A 284 15.05 -4.01 -45.22
C ASP A 284 14.31 -3.11 -44.23
N LEU A 285 14.92 -1.95 -44.00
CA LEU A 285 14.25 -0.79 -43.43
C LEU A 285 13.28 -0.28 -44.51
N GLU A 286 12.09 -0.87 -44.56
CA GLU A 286 10.99 -0.35 -45.34
C GLU A 286 10.78 1.13 -44.97
N SER A 287 10.90 1.96 -45.98
CA SER A 287 10.57 3.37 -45.95
C SER A 287 9.13 3.56 -45.49
N PHE A 288 8.93 3.96 -44.23
CA PHE A 288 7.66 4.52 -43.81
C PHE A 288 7.37 5.79 -44.63
N PRO A 289 6.21 5.89 -45.30
CA PRO A 289 5.81 7.14 -45.94
C PRO A 289 5.61 8.22 -44.87
N PRO A 290 5.86 9.50 -45.21
CA PRO A 290 5.69 10.59 -44.26
C PRO A 290 4.22 10.69 -43.80
N PRO A 291 3.97 11.14 -42.55
CA PRO A 291 2.64 11.30 -42.03
C PRO A 291 1.86 12.30 -42.89
N LEU A 292 0.75 11.84 -43.45
CA LEU A 292 -0.22 12.69 -44.14
C LEU A 292 -0.75 13.74 -43.17
N ALA A 293 -0.65 15.01 -43.59
CA ALA A 293 -1.23 16.14 -42.88
C ALA A 293 -2.72 15.90 -42.58
N PRO A 294 -3.25 16.39 -41.45
CA PRO A 294 -4.66 16.25 -41.12
C PRO A 294 -5.50 16.98 -42.16
N SER A 295 -6.21 16.18 -42.97
CA SER A 295 -7.24 16.67 -43.88
C SER A 295 -8.41 17.17 -43.05
N SER A 296 -8.54 18.49 -42.96
CA SER A 296 -9.74 19.15 -42.48
C SER A 296 -10.87 18.93 -43.49
N ALA A 297 -11.69 17.91 -43.26
CA ALA A 297 -12.99 17.76 -43.88
C ALA A 297 -14.09 17.84 -42.80
N PRO A 298 -15.13 18.66 -43.00
CA PRO A 298 -16.19 18.86 -42.03
C PRO A 298 -17.18 17.68 -42.06
N SER A 299 -17.37 17.03 -40.91
CA SER A 299 -18.46 16.09 -40.72
C SER A 299 -19.77 16.87 -40.57
N GLU A 300 -20.50 17.07 -41.67
CA GLU A 300 -21.94 17.33 -41.61
C GLU A 300 -22.64 16.08 -41.07
N VAL A 301 -22.90 16.07 -39.77
CA VAL A 301 -23.82 15.11 -39.16
C VAL A 301 -25.24 15.58 -39.49
N MET A 302 -25.86 14.92 -40.47
CA MET A 302 -27.31 14.96 -40.69
C MET A 302 -28.03 14.55 -39.39
N TYR A 303 -28.60 15.53 -38.70
CA TYR A 303 -29.65 15.32 -37.71
C TYR A 303 -30.89 14.81 -38.45
N THR A 304 -31.08 13.49 -38.47
CA THR A 304 -32.38 12.89 -38.76
C THR A 304 -33.23 12.99 -37.50
N GLY A 305 -34.37 13.68 -37.64
CA GLY A 305 -35.23 14.08 -36.53
C GLY A 305 -35.69 12.92 -35.66
N MET A 306 -35.32 12.96 -34.38
CA MET A 306 -36.06 12.27 -33.33
C MET A 306 -37.33 13.06 -33.06
N THR A 307 -38.47 12.43 -33.34
CA THR A 307 -39.77 12.89 -32.87
C THR A 307 -39.79 12.94 -31.34
N PRO A 308 -40.44 13.95 -30.74
CA PRO A 308 -40.52 14.07 -29.29
C PRO A 308 -41.25 12.87 -28.68
N ILE A 309 -40.58 12.22 -27.74
CA ILE A 309 -41.15 11.18 -26.88
C ILE A 309 -42.25 11.83 -26.03
N PRO A 310 -43.50 11.34 -26.05
CA PRO A 310 -44.56 11.87 -25.20
C PRO A 310 -44.24 11.59 -23.73
N PRO A 311 -44.59 12.52 -22.81
CA PRO A 311 -44.34 12.34 -21.39
C PRO A 311 -45.06 11.11 -20.85
N PRO A 312 -44.48 10.39 -19.88
CA PRO A 312 -45.13 9.24 -19.26
C PRO A 312 -46.45 9.66 -18.60
N PRO A 313 -47.51 8.83 -18.69
CA PRO A 313 -48.78 9.13 -18.05
C PRO A 313 -48.60 9.21 -16.53
N ALA A 314 -49.20 10.25 -15.94
CA ALA A 314 -49.23 10.48 -14.50
C ALA A 314 -49.64 9.19 -13.76
N SER A 315 -48.81 8.76 -12.83
CA SER A 315 -49.05 7.61 -11.97
C SER A 315 -50.33 7.82 -11.15
N ASN A 316 -51.29 6.94 -11.37
CA ASN A 316 -52.54 6.88 -10.64
C ASN A 316 -52.28 6.25 -9.27
N PRO A 317 -52.55 6.92 -8.12
CA PRO A 317 -52.10 6.46 -6.80
C PRO A 317 -52.94 5.32 -6.19
N ASN A 318 -53.71 4.57 -6.99
CA ASN A 318 -54.60 3.50 -6.50
C ASN A 318 -54.39 2.19 -7.24
N TYR A 319 -53.20 1.59 -7.10
CA TYR A 319 -53.01 0.18 -7.45
C TYR A 319 -52.46 -0.58 -6.24
N VAL A 320 -53.37 -1.21 -5.51
CA VAL A 320 -53.08 -2.25 -4.51
C VAL A 320 -52.77 -3.51 -5.30
N ALA A 321 -51.49 -3.88 -5.35
CA ALA A 321 -51.07 -5.16 -5.89
C ALA A 321 -51.16 -6.21 -4.77
N ASP A 322 -52.19 -7.05 -4.85
CA ASP A 322 -52.25 -8.33 -4.15
C ASP A 322 -51.12 -9.22 -4.66
N PHE A 323 -50.10 -9.43 -3.83
CA PHE A 323 -49.06 -10.43 -4.07
C PHE A 323 -49.45 -11.73 -3.35
N GLU A 324 -49.83 -12.73 -4.13
CA GLU A 324 -50.03 -14.10 -3.69
C GLU A 324 -48.73 -14.68 -3.12
N THR A 325 -48.85 -15.21 -1.90
CA THR A 325 -47.87 -15.99 -1.15
C THR A 325 -47.46 -17.28 -1.85
N PRO A 326 -46.18 -17.68 -1.78
CA PRO A 326 -45.81 -19.09 -1.82
C PRO A 326 -45.62 -19.69 -0.41
N VAL A 327 -46.34 -20.78 -0.23
CA VAL A 327 -46.29 -21.85 0.78
C VAL A 327 -44.94 -22.01 1.49
N ALA A 328 -44.91 -21.76 2.80
CA ALA A 328 -43.84 -22.16 3.70
C ALA A 328 -44.18 -23.52 4.35
N ILE A 329 -43.24 -24.46 4.19
CA ILE A 329 -43.24 -25.78 4.82
C ILE A 329 -42.95 -25.60 6.32
N ALA A 330 -43.88 -26.05 7.16
CA ALA A 330 -43.76 -26.02 8.61
C ALA A 330 -42.75 -27.05 9.12
N VAL A 331 -41.73 -26.58 9.86
CA VAL A 331 -40.92 -27.38 10.78
C VAL A 331 -41.28 -26.92 12.20
N PRO A 332 -41.66 -27.82 13.13
CA PRO A 332 -41.99 -27.42 14.49
C PRO A 332 -40.70 -27.24 15.30
N ILE A 333 -40.51 -26.05 15.88
CA ILE A 333 -39.53 -25.82 16.96
C ILE A 333 -40.32 -25.60 18.25
N GLU A 334 -39.98 -26.42 19.23
CA GLU A 334 -40.52 -26.44 20.59
C GLU A 334 -40.46 -25.09 21.28
N GLU A 335 -41.59 -24.78 21.92
CA GLU A 335 -41.85 -23.69 22.82
C GLU A 335 -41.21 -24.00 24.19
N GLY A 336 -40.36 -23.09 24.67
CA GLY A 336 -39.63 -23.26 25.93
C GLY A 336 -39.49 -21.94 26.68
N ASP A 337 -40.49 -21.62 27.48
CA ASP A 337 -40.58 -20.53 28.44
C ASP A 337 -39.30 -20.30 29.28
N LYS A 338 -38.93 -19.03 29.45
CA LYS A 338 -38.79 -18.40 30.78
C LYS A 338 -38.45 -16.91 30.71
N GLN A 339 -39.45 -16.09 31.02
CA GLN A 339 -39.30 -14.74 31.55
C GLN A 339 -38.43 -14.75 32.82
N LYS A 340 -37.45 -13.85 32.89
CA LYS A 340 -36.94 -13.35 34.18
C LYS A 340 -36.51 -11.89 34.06
N SER A 341 -37.43 -11.04 34.50
CA SER A 341 -37.24 -9.64 34.89
C SER A 341 -36.22 -9.49 36.02
N LEU A 342 -35.36 -8.47 36.00
CA LEU A 342 -34.91 -7.61 37.14
C LEU A 342 -33.89 -6.53 36.63
N PRO A 343 -33.55 -5.47 37.40
CA PRO A 343 -34.22 -4.17 37.34
C PRO A 343 -33.28 -2.96 37.08
N GLU A 344 -33.91 -1.79 36.88
CA GLU A 344 -33.31 -0.44 36.87
C GLU A 344 -32.37 -0.17 38.06
N GLU A 345 -31.16 0.28 37.76
CA GLU A 345 -30.28 0.93 38.74
C GLU A 345 -30.17 2.44 38.46
N LYS A 346 -30.83 3.22 39.31
CA LYS A 346 -30.65 4.67 39.45
C LYS A 346 -29.36 4.95 40.23
N THR A 347 -28.37 5.58 39.60
CA THR A 347 -27.22 6.13 40.34
C THR A 347 -27.09 7.64 40.22
N LYS A 348 -27.13 8.25 41.41
CA LYS A 348 -27.17 9.66 41.76
C LYS A 348 -25.97 10.47 41.28
N ARG A 349 -26.26 11.67 40.76
CA ARG A 349 -25.38 12.84 40.81
C ARG A 349 -24.88 13.10 42.25
N LYS A 350 -23.56 13.19 42.42
CA LYS A 350 -22.93 13.88 43.55
C LYS A 350 -22.03 15.00 43.03
N SER A 351 -22.42 16.22 43.39
CA SER A 351 -21.60 17.42 43.42
C SER A 351 -20.50 17.33 44.48
N ASN A 352 -19.29 17.80 44.17
CA ASN A 352 -18.35 18.42 45.11
C ASN A 352 -17.25 19.11 44.26
N ALA A 353 -17.14 20.44 44.27
CA ALA A 353 -16.46 21.27 45.27
C ALA A 353 -14.93 21.26 45.13
N ARG A 354 -14.44 22.24 44.36
CA ARG A 354 -13.38 23.21 44.69
C ARG A 354 -12.37 22.80 45.76
N SER A 355 -11.09 22.69 45.39
CA SER A 355 -10.00 23.25 46.21
C SER A 355 -8.77 23.57 45.38
N ASN A 356 -8.17 24.70 45.74
CA ASN A 356 -7.06 25.39 45.13
C ASN A 356 -5.91 25.32 46.14
N SER A 357 -4.72 24.85 45.77
CA SER A 357 -3.53 25.00 46.60
C SER A 357 -2.24 24.84 45.79
N ASN A 358 -1.53 25.96 45.64
CA ASN A 358 -0.08 26.01 45.44
C ASN A 358 0.66 25.28 46.57
N SER A 359 1.78 24.61 46.27
CA SER A 359 3.01 24.68 47.07
C SER A 359 4.15 23.93 46.38
N SER A 360 5.31 24.59 46.39
CA SER A 360 6.65 24.12 46.02
C SER A 360 7.15 22.95 46.89
N ASN A 361 8.12 22.19 46.34
CA ASN A 361 9.34 21.66 46.99
C ASN A 361 9.99 20.65 46.01
N GLU A 362 11.18 20.90 45.49
CA GLU A 362 12.47 20.63 46.14
C GLU A 362 12.63 19.14 46.49
N LYS A 363 13.46 18.44 45.72
CA LYS A 363 14.20 17.26 46.18
C LYS A 363 15.38 16.94 45.26
N ASP A 364 16.55 17.19 45.81
CA ASP A 364 17.82 16.54 45.50
C ASP A 364 17.67 15.01 45.55
N GLU A 365 18.25 14.30 44.58
CA GLU A 365 18.64 12.91 44.78
C GLU A 365 20.00 12.62 44.12
N LYS A 366 21.02 12.62 44.97
CA LYS A 366 22.32 11.99 44.74
C LYS A 366 22.13 10.50 44.44
N LYS A 367 22.73 9.98 43.36
CA LYS A 367 23.03 8.55 43.24
C LYS A 367 24.51 8.29 43.08
N ASN A 368 25.00 7.55 44.06
CA ASN A 368 26.31 6.91 44.16
C ASN A 368 26.55 5.97 42.96
N ASN A 369 27.71 6.12 42.32
CA ASN A 369 28.31 5.06 41.52
C ASN A 369 29.23 4.24 42.43
N SER A 370 28.80 3.00 42.70
CA SER A 370 29.62 1.97 43.33
C SER A 370 30.35 1.22 42.23
N ALA A 371 31.68 1.24 42.29
CA ALA A 371 32.56 0.41 41.49
C ALA A 371 32.40 -1.06 41.90
N ILE A 372 32.21 -1.94 40.93
CA ILE A 372 32.53 -3.37 41.02
C ILE A 372 33.27 -3.70 39.73
N VAL A 373 34.59 -3.88 39.84
CA VAL A 373 35.43 -4.51 38.84
C VAL A 373 35.77 -5.88 39.39
N TYR A 374 35.37 -6.93 38.65
CA TYR A 374 35.94 -8.26 38.71
C TYR A 374 36.73 -8.50 37.45
#